data_AF-A0A3D5USM0-F1
#
_entry.id   AF-A0A3D5USM0-F1
#
_cell.length_a   1.000
_cell.length_b   1.000
_cell.length_c   1.000
_cell.angle_alpha   90.00
_cell.angle_beta   90.00
_cell.angle_gamma   90.00
#
_symmetry.space_group_name_H-M   'P 1'
#
loop_
_entity.id
_entity.type
_entity.pdbx_description
1 polymer ?
#
loop_
_entity_poly.entity_id
_entity_poly.type
_entity_poly.pdbx_seq_one_letter_code
_entity_poly.pdbx_strand_id
1 'polypeptide(L)'
;RGQRAGSIRATQADGAVLSETPFSFEDGAKRTKAVFELPLELRNKVARLEITGEQSAGAVVLADERWRRRSVGIVSGASAEEAQPLLSDAYYLRRAIGPYAELRDTPASRDAQEEIRALLSSPLSVLILSDIGNLPDAEHDLLDQWVRQGGLLVRFAGPRLAEKSDSLVPVPLRSGGRALGGSLSWSTPQHLAPFEEGSPFFGLTIPGDVTVSRQVLAEPVPDLSNRTWARLSDGTPLVTAGKRGDGL
;
A
#
# COMPACT_ATOMS: atom_id res chain seq x y z
N ARG A 1 -29.35 -35.03 -23.26
CA ARG A 1 -28.30 -34.68 -22.28
C ARG A 1 -28.42 -33.17 -22.08
N GLY A 2 -28.90 -32.75 -20.91
CA GLY A 2 -29.28 -31.36 -20.67
C GLY A 2 -28.09 -30.47 -20.34
N GLN A 3 -28.21 -29.20 -20.73
CA GLN A 3 -27.28 -28.12 -20.38
C GLN A 3 -27.13 -28.10 -18.85
N ARG A 4 -25.91 -28.31 -18.34
CA ARG A 4 -25.62 -28.18 -16.91
C ARG A 4 -25.41 -26.69 -16.66
N ALA A 5 -26.42 -26.02 -16.13
CA ALA A 5 -26.40 -24.61 -15.80
C ALA A 5 -26.87 -24.41 -14.36
N GLY A 6 -26.43 -23.32 -13.75
CA GLY A 6 -26.77 -22.96 -12.38
C GLY A 6 -26.35 -21.53 -12.08
N SER A 7 -26.33 -21.17 -10.81
CA SER A 7 -25.87 -19.87 -10.35
C SER A 7 -24.92 -20.02 -9.16
N ILE A 8 -24.02 -19.04 -9.01
CA ILE A 8 -23.15 -18.91 -7.85
C ILE A 8 -23.59 -17.67 -7.09
N ARG A 9 -23.76 -17.77 -5.78
CA ARG A 9 -24.02 -16.65 -4.87
C ARG A 9 -22.75 -16.24 -4.16
N ALA A 10 -22.57 -14.93 -4.03
CA ALA A 10 -21.62 -14.33 -3.11
C ALA A 10 -22.36 -13.84 -1.88
N THR A 11 -21.94 -14.26 -0.68
CA THR A 11 -22.58 -13.91 0.59
C THR A 11 -21.60 -13.27 1.57
N GLN A 12 -22.14 -12.42 2.45
CA GLN A 12 -21.42 -11.85 3.59
C GLN A 12 -21.35 -12.84 4.75
N ALA A 13 -20.57 -12.49 5.79
CA ALA A 13 -20.39 -13.31 6.98
C ALA A 13 -21.69 -13.54 7.77
N ASP A 14 -22.65 -12.62 7.68
CA ASP A 14 -24.00 -12.73 8.27
C ASP A 14 -24.98 -13.55 7.40
N GLY A 15 -24.54 -14.03 6.23
CA GLY A 15 -25.36 -14.78 5.28
C GLY A 15 -26.11 -13.92 4.27
N ALA A 16 -26.02 -12.58 4.33
CA ALA A 16 -26.67 -11.71 3.35
C ALA A 16 -26.09 -11.93 1.94
N VAL A 17 -26.98 -12.06 0.95
CA VAL A 17 -26.58 -12.22 -0.46
C VAL A 17 -26.15 -10.86 -1.02
N LEU A 18 -24.92 -10.81 -1.52
CA LEU A 18 -24.32 -9.62 -2.16
C LEU A 18 -24.61 -9.57 -3.65
N SER A 19 -24.48 -10.71 -4.33
CA SER A 19 -24.70 -10.86 -5.77
C SER A 19 -24.87 -12.33 -6.13
N GLU A 20 -25.52 -12.59 -7.24
CA GLU A 20 -25.72 -13.91 -7.81
C GLU A 20 -25.37 -13.85 -9.31
N THR A 21 -24.56 -14.80 -9.78
CA THR A 21 -24.07 -14.84 -11.16
C THR A 21 -24.33 -16.21 -11.78
N PRO A 22 -24.94 -16.30 -12.98
CA PRO A 22 -25.19 -17.57 -13.64
C PRO A 22 -23.90 -18.18 -14.23
N PHE A 23 -23.89 -19.50 -14.38
CA PHE A 23 -22.90 -20.23 -15.17
C PHE A 23 -23.58 -21.31 -16.01
N SER A 24 -22.92 -21.70 -17.10
CA SER A 24 -23.30 -22.84 -17.91
C SER A 24 -22.06 -23.60 -18.36
N PHE A 25 -22.19 -24.92 -18.49
CA PHE A 25 -21.17 -25.77 -19.09
C PHE A 25 -21.47 -25.99 -20.57
N GLU A 26 -20.45 -25.83 -21.41
CA GLU A 26 -20.50 -26.32 -22.78
C GLU A 26 -20.54 -27.85 -22.82
N ASP A 27 -21.00 -28.41 -23.93
CA ASP A 27 -21.17 -29.85 -24.06
C ASP A 27 -19.83 -30.59 -23.89
N GLY A 28 -19.80 -31.51 -22.93
CA GLY A 28 -18.59 -32.26 -22.57
C GLY A 28 -17.55 -31.49 -21.74
N ALA A 29 -17.75 -30.19 -21.48
CA ALA A 29 -16.84 -29.40 -20.66
C ALA A 29 -16.92 -29.80 -19.18
N LYS A 30 -15.76 -29.86 -18.52
CA LYS A 30 -15.65 -30.10 -17.07
C LYS A 30 -15.37 -28.83 -16.27
N ARG A 31 -15.19 -27.70 -16.94
CA ARG A 31 -14.89 -26.40 -16.33
C ARG A 31 -15.65 -25.31 -17.07
N THR A 32 -16.19 -24.36 -16.31
CA THR A 32 -16.73 -23.10 -16.82
C THR A 32 -16.22 -21.95 -15.95
N LYS A 33 -16.50 -20.71 -16.35
CA LYS A 33 -16.17 -19.50 -15.60
C LYS A 33 -17.42 -18.66 -15.41
N ALA A 34 -17.66 -18.21 -14.18
CA ALA A 34 -18.59 -17.15 -13.85
C ALA A 34 -17.80 -15.96 -13.31
N VAL A 35 -18.23 -14.75 -13.65
CA VAL A 35 -17.55 -13.51 -13.29
C VAL A 35 -18.52 -12.65 -12.48
N PHE A 36 -18.13 -12.32 -11.26
CA PHE A 36 -18.87 -11.38 -10.43
C PHE A 36 -18.38 -9.96 -10.72
N GLU A 37 -19.27 -9.09 -11.18
CA GLU A 37 -19.02 -7.66 -11.25
C GLU A 37 -19.55 -7.01 -9.96
N LEU A 38 -18.67 -6.83 -8.97
CA LEU A 38 -18.97 -6.25 -7.68
C LEU A 38 -18.16 -4.97 -7.47
N PRO A 39 -18.77 -3.88 -6.99
CA PRO A 39 -18.03 -2.75 -6.42
C PRO A 39 -17.11 -3.24 -5.29
N LEU A 40 -16.02 -2.52 -5.05
CA LEU A 40 -15.02 -2.92 -4.05
C LEU A 40 -15.64 -3.13 -2.66
N GLU A 41 -16.53 -2.22 -2.24
CA GLU A 41 -17.09 -2.32 -0.90
C GLU A 41 -17.87 -3.63 -0.72
N LEU A 42 -18.56 -4.10 -1.76
CA LEU A 42 -19.28 -5.38 -1.73
C LEU A 42 -18.30 -6.54 -1.87
N ARG A 43 -17.32 -6.46 -2.77
CA ARG A 43 -16.29 -7.49 -2.93
C ARG A 43 -15.54 -7.76 -1.61
N ASN A 44 -15.18 -6.71 -0.88
CA ASN A 44 -14.50 -6.83 0.40
C ASN A 44 -15.38 -7.41 1.52
N LYS A 45 -16.70 -7.41 1.35
CA LYS A 45 -17.65 -8.05 2.27
C LYS A 45 -17.94 -9.51 1.92
N VAL A 46 -17.53 -10.00 0.74
CA VAL A 46 -17.68 -11.41 0.38
C VAL A 46 -16.92 -12.26 1.39
N ALA A 47 -17.65 -13.13 2.08
CA ALA A 47 -17.11 -14.13 2.99
C ALA A 47 -17.17 -15.53 2.37
N ARG A 48 -18.14 -15.76 1.48
CA ARG A 48 -18.40 -17.09 0.91
C ARG A 48 -18.93 -16.97 -0.51
N LEU A 49 -18.47 -17.86 -1.39
CA LEU A 49 -19.05 -18.15 -2.70
C LEU A 49 -19.66 -19.55 -2.66
N GLU A 50 -20.88 -19.71 -3.15
CA GLU A 50 -21.56 -21.01 -3.16
C GLU A 50 -22.35 -21.25 -4.44
N ILE A 51 -22.38 -22.50 -4.93
CA ILE A 51 -23.25 -22.91 -6.03
C ILE A 51 -24.67 -23.09 -5.50
N THR A 52 -25.62 -22.32 -6.02
CA THR A 52 -27.03 -22.38 -5.61
C THR A 52 -27.61 -23.76 -5.89
N GLY A 53 -28.26 -24.35 -4.86
CA GLY A 53 -28.92 -25.65 -4.98
C GLY A 53 -28.00 -26.86 -4.77
N GLU A 54 -26.69 -26.67 -4.60
CA GLU A 54 -25.73 -27.74 -4.36
C GLU A 54 -25.28 -27.77 -2.89
N GLN A 55 -25.64 -28.83 -2.17
CA GLN A 55 -25.27 -29.02 -0.77
C GLN A 55 -24.04 -29.94 -0.65
N SER A 56 -22.88 -29.46 -1.10
CA SER A 56 -21.62 -30.19 -0.95
C SER A 56 -20.47 -29.30 -0.50
N ALA A 57 -19.48 -29.88 0.20
CA ALA A 57 -18.27 -29.16 0.60
C ALA A 57 -17.46 -28.63 -0.60
N GLY A 58 -17.58 -29.28 -1.77
CA GLY A 58 -16.96 -28.84 -3.02
C GLY A 58 -17.71 -27.71 -3.73
N ALA A 59 -18.93 -27.38 -3.31
CA ALA A 59 -19.75 -26.32 -3.88
C ALA A 59 -19.58 -24.97 -3.17
N VAL A 60 -18.73 -24.90 -2.14
CA VAL A 60 -18.52 -23.71 -1.31
C VAL A 60 -17.05 -23.34 -1.27
N VAL A 61 -16.74 -22.06 -1.46
CA VAL A 61 -15.41 -21.48 -1.30
C VAL A 61 -15.50 -20.33 -0.30
N LEU A 62 -14.65 -20.37 0.74
CA LEU A 62 -14.54 -19.26 1.67
C LEU A 62 -13.56 -18.22 1.13
N ALA A 63 -13.99 -16.96 1.12
CA ALA A 63 -13.15 -15.85 0.74
C ALA A 63 -12.27 -15.47 1.94
N ASP A 64 -10.95 -15.55 1.74
CA ASP A 64 -9.94 -15.18 2.74
C ASP A 64 -9.47 -13.73 2.52
N GLU A 65 -8.63 -13.22 3.41
CA GLU A 65 -8.08 -11.86 3.40
C GLU A 65 -7.34 -11.52 2.09
N ARG A 66 -6.82 -12.54 1.40
CA ARG A 66 -6.25 -12.44 0.04
C ARG A 66 -7.21 -11.87 -1.01
N TRP A 67 -8.52 -11.93 -0.75
CA TRP A 67 -9.55 -11.47 -1.67
C TRP A 67 -10.08 -10.07 -1.33
N ARG A 68 -9.72 -9.54 -0.15
CA ARG A 68 -10.04 -8.18 0.29
C ARG A 68 -8.95 -7.23 -0.20
N ARG A 69 -9.25 -6.39 -1.17
CA ARG A 69 -8.32 -5.35 -1.62
C ARG A 69 -8.42 -4.14 -0.70
N ARG A 70 -7.29 -3.70 -0.17
CA ARG A 70 -7.20 -2.47 0.63
C ARG A 70 -7.34 -1.25 -0.29
N SER A 71 -8.04 -0.23 0.16
CA SER A 71 -8.09 1.07 -0.52
C SER A 71 -6.82 1.85 -0.18
N VAL A 72 -6.12 2.32 -1.21
CA VAL A 72 -4.82 3.00 -1.09
C VAL A 72 -4.89 4.34 -1.82
N GLY A 73 -4.56 5.41 -1.10
CA GLY A 73 -4.37 6.75 -1.65
C GLY A 73 -2.89 7.05 -1.84
N ILE A 74 -2.53 7.76 -2.90
CA ILE A 74 -1.16 8.19 -3.18
C ILE A 74 -1.17 9.69 -3.46
N VAL A 75 -0.44 10.46 -2.68
CA VAL A 75 -0.25 11.90 -2.86
C VAL A 75 1.24 12.16 -3.06
N SER A 76 1.58 12.97 -4.05
CA SER A 76 2.97 13.26 -4.43
C SER A 76 3.26 14.75 -4.33
N GLY A 77 4.42 15.10 -3.77
CA GLY A 77 4.90 16.49 -3.70
C GLY A 77 5.48 17.05 -5.00
N ALA A 78 5.67 16.20 -6.02
CA ALA A 78 6.15 16.63 -7.34
C ALA A 78 5.11 17.51 -8.05
N SER A 79 5.53 18.69 -8.53
CA SER A 79 4.65 19.56 -9.31
C SER A 79 4.34 18.91 -10.65
N ALA A 80 3.10 19.04 -11.12
CA ALA A 80 2.66 18.55 -12.43
C ALA A 80 3.50 19.11 -13.60
N GLU A 81 4.31 20.14 -13.38
CA GLU A 81 5.22 20.75 -14.36
C GLU A 81 6.53 19.98 -14.58
N GLU A 82 6.90 19.04 -13.69
CA GLU A 82 8.09 18.16 -13.83
C GLU A 82 7.73 16.72 -14.28
N ALA A 83 6.44 16.41 -14.45
CA ALA A 83 5.97 15.05 -14.70
C ALA A 83 6.08 14.64 -16.19
N GLN A 84 7.29 14.30 -16.64
CA GLN A 84 7.37 13.24 -17.65
C GLN A 84 6.77 11.97 -17.00
N PRO A 85 5.79 11.27 -17.61
CA PRO A 85 5.06 10.20 -16.93
C PRO A 85 5.95 9.11 -16.33
N LEU A 86 7.07 8.80 -17.01
CA LEU A 86 8.05 7.79 -16.60
C LEU A 86 9.01 8.25 -15.49
N LEU A 87 8.98 9.53 -15.08
CA LEU A 87 9.84 10.07 -14.03
C LEU A 87 9.06 10.47 -12.77
N SER A 88 7.74 10.25 -12.74
CA SER A 88 6.93 10.58 -11.58
C SER A 88 6.96 9.46 -10.54
N ASP A 89 7.26 9.80 -9.29
CA ASP A 89 7.24 8.85 -8.16
C ASP A 89 5.89 8.14 -8.04
N ALA A 90 4.80 8.90 -8.19
CA ALA A 90 3.45 8.40 -8.15
C ALA A 90 3.18 7.32 -9.22
N TYR A 91 3.74 7.44 -10.43
CA TYR A 91 3.56 6.45 -11.49
C TYR A 91 4.11 5.08 -11.09
N TYR A 92 5.32 5.02 -10.53
CA TYR A 92 5.93 3.77 -10.10
C TYR A 92 5.21 3.15 -8.91
N LEU A 93 4.81 3.97 -7.93
CA LEU A 93 4.00 3.51 -6.79
C LEU A 93 2.68 2.91 -7.25
N ARG A 94 1.96 3.60 -8.14
CA ARG A 94 0.70 3.11 -8.73
C ARG A 94 0.91 1.79 -9.47
N ARG A 95 1.97 1.67 -10.26
CA ARG A 95 2.26 0.44 -11.01
C ARG A 95 2.64 -0.73 -10.10
N ALA A 96 3.37 -0.47 -9.01
CA ALA A 96 3.78 -1.49 -8.05
C ALA A 96 2.61 -1.98 -7.18
N ILE A 97 1.70 -1.07 -6.80
CA ILE A 97 0.62 -1.34 -5.84
C ILE A 97 -0.67 -1.81 -6.52
N GLY A 98 -0.98 -1.30 -7.72
CA GLY A 98 -2.23 -1.57 -8.44
C GLY A 98 -2.60 -3.06 -8.61
N PRO A 99 -1.65 -4.00 -8.79
CA PRO A 99 -2.00 -5.42 -8.84
C PRO A 99 -2.61 -5.96 -7.53
N TYR A 100 -2.24 -5.37 -6.40
CA TYR A 100 -2.50 -5.89 -5.05
C TYR A 100 -3.57 -5.11 -4.28
N ALA A 101 -3.84 -3.86 -4.67
CA ALA A 101 -4.74 -2.97 -3.96
C ALA A 101 -5.66 -2.19 -4.90
N GLU A 102 -6.66 -1.53 -4.33
CA GLU A 102 -7.47 -0.57 -5.07
C GLU A 102 -6.89 0.83 -4.88
N LEU A 103 -6.41 1.40 -5.97
CA LEU A 103 -5.91 2.76 -5.97
C LEU A 103 -7.10 3.71 -6.05
N ARG A 104 -7.18 4.64 -5.10
CA ARG A 104 -8.11 5.76 -5.19
C ARG A 104 -7.44 6.92 -5.89
N ASP A 105 -8.12 7.40 -6.92
CA ASP A 105 -7.72 8.57 -7.66
C ASP A 105 -8.36 9.82 -7.09
N THR A 106 -7.54 10.84 -6.87
CA THR A 106 -7.96 12.23 -6.77
C THR A 106 -7.74 12.88 -8.13
N PRO A 107 -8.57 13.88 -8.50
CA PRO A 107 -8.17 14.80 -9.55
C PRO A 107 -6.79 15.33 -9.20
N ALA A 108 -5.83 15.23 -10.12
CA ALA A 108 -4.50 15.77 -9.89
C ALA A 108 -4.63 17.26 -9.59
N SER A 109 -4.48 17.63 -8.33
CA SER A 109 -4.49 19.02 -7.88
C SER A 109 -3.04 19.47 -7.76
N ARG A 110 -2.81 20.78 -7.86
CA ARG A 110 -1.50 21.32 -7.46
C ARG A 110 -1.36 21.37 -5.94
N ASP A 111 -2.42 21.05 -5.20
CA ASP A 111 -2.47 21.12 -3.76
C ASP A 111 -2.59 19.73 -3.12
N ALA A 112 -1.47 19.25 -2.59
CA ALA A 112 -1.41 18.00 -1.83
C ALA A 112 -2.37 18.00 -0.62
N GLN A 113 -2.69 19.16 -0.05
CA GLN A 113 -3.60 19.28 1.10
C GLN A 113 -5.03 18.93 0.68
N GLU A 114 -5.47 19.44 -0.46
CA GLU A 114 -6.78 19.13 -1.03
C GLU A 114 -6.90 17.65 -1.33
N GLU A 115 -5.87 17.03 -1.91
CA GLU A 115 -5.85 15.59 -2.19
C GLU A 115 -5.92 14.75 -0.91
N ILE A 116 -5.18 15.12 0.14
CA ILE A 116 -5.24 14.44 1.45
C ILE A 116 -6.67 14.51 2.00
N ARG A 117 -7.29 15.70 2.02
CA ARG A 117 -8.66 15.89 2.53
C ARG A 117 -9.66 15.08 1.69
N ALA A 118 -9.53 15.08 0.37
CA ALA A 118 -10.39 14.32 -0.53
C ALA A 118 -10.28 12.81 -0.30
N LEU A 119 -9.06 12.27 -0.19
CA LEU A 119 -8.82 10.84 0.06
C LEU A 119 -9.38 10.38 1.40
N LEU A 120 -9.25 11.21 2.44
CA LEU A 120 -9.72 10.91 3.80
C LEU A 120 -11.21 11.20 4.02
N SER A 121 -11.90 11.81 3.06
CA SER A 121 -13.36 12.02 3.10
C SER A 121 -14.19 10.73 3.02
N SER A 122 -13.53 9.60 2.70
CA SER A 122 -14.14 8.27 2.61
C SER A 122 -13.21 7.21 3.22
N PRO A 123 -13.70 6.03 3.63
CA PRO A 123 -12.90 5.03 4.34
C PRO A 123 -11.65 4.58 3.55
N LEU A 124 -10.46 4.94 4.02
CA LEU A 124 -9.17 4.62 3.39
C LEU A 124 -8.33 3.74 4.31
N SER A 125 -7.68 2.70 3.76
CA SER A 125 -6.84 1.78 4.55
C SER A 125 -5.38 2.24 4.63
N VAL A 126 -4.83 2.72 3.52
CA VAL A 126 -3.43 3.13 3.42
C VAL A 126 -3.35 4.48 2.71
N LEU A 127 -2.52 5.37 3.21
CA LEU A 127 -2.17 6.62 2.53
C LEU A 127 -0.66 6.67 2.34
N ILE A 128 -0.24 6.95 1.12
CA ILE A 128 1.16 7.07 0.75
C ILE A 128 1.45 8.51 0.38
N LEU A 129 2.42 9.12 1.07
CA LEU A 129 2.91 10.46 0.80
C LEU A 129 4.31 10.36 0.19
N SER A 130 4.46 10.76 -1.07
CA SER A 130 5.75 10.75 -1.77
C SER A 130 6.40 12.11 -1.80
N ASP A 131 7.57 12.22 -1.18
CA ASP A 131 8.34 13.47 -1.06
C ASP A 131 7.50 14.67 -0.59
N ILE A 132 6.65 14.44 0.40
CA ILE A 132 5.93 15.52 1.09
C ILE A 132 6.67 15.76 2.40
N GLY A 133 7.20 16.98 2.55
CA GLY A 133 7.82 17.44 3.79
C GLY A 133 6.80 17.78 4.87
N ASN A 134 7.06 18.85 5.59
CA ASN A 134 6.20 19.30 6.68
C ASN A 134 4.80 19.68 6.20
N LEU A 135 3.80 18.99 6.71
CA LEU A 135 2.40 19.31 6.49
C LEU A 135 1.98 20.54 7.31
N PRO A 136 1.01 21.35 6.83
CA PRO A 136 0.33 22.32 7.67
C PRO A 136 -0.41 21.63 8.81
N ASP A 137 -0.65 22.37 9.91
CA ASP A 137 -1.22 21.83 11.14
C ASP A 137 -2.56 21.12 10.92
N ALA A 138 -3.43 21.65 10.04
CA ALA A 138 -4.73 21.06 9.74
C ALA A 138 -4.63 19.65 9.11
N GLU A 139 -3.77 19.47 8.10
CA GLU A 139 -3.57 18.17 7.45
C GLU A 139 -2.80 17.21 8.35
N HIS A 140 -1.85 17.76 9.13
CA HIS A 140 -1.10 17.00 10.12
C HIS A 140 -2.03 16.38 11.16
N ASP A 141 -2.88 17.18 11.80
CA ASP A 141 -3.82 16.73 12.83
C ASP A 141 -4.84 15.73 12.27
N LEU A 142 -5.35 15.99 11.05
CA LEU A 142 -6.25 15.09 10.34
C LEU A 142 -5.61 13.71 10.12
N LEU A 143 -4.34 13.69 9.68
CA LEU A 143 -3.60 12.45 9.48
C LEU A 143 -3.23 11.75 10.79
N ASP A 144 -2.80 12.49 11.81
CA ASP A 144 -2.52 11.94 13.14
C ASP A 144 -3.75 11.20 13.69
N GLN A 145 -4.93 11.83 13.59
CA GLN A 145 -6.20 11.22 14.00
C GLN A 145 -6.54 9.98 13.17
N TRP A 146 -6.44 10.05 11.85
CA TRP A 146 -6.74 8.91 10.97
C TRP A 146 -5.82 7.71 11.23
N VAL A 147 -4.51 7.95 11.39
CA VAL A 147 -3.56 6.88 11.75
C VAL A 147 -3.92 6.30 13.12
N ARG A 148 -4.21 7.14 14.12
CA ARG A 148 -4.63 6.65 15.46
C ARG A 148 -5.86 5.75 15.43
N GLN A 149 -6.74 5.92 14.45
CA GLN A 149 -7.95 5.12 14.25
C GLN A 149 -7.72 3.85 13.41
N GLY A 150 -6.47 3.51 13.07
CA GLY A 150 -6.11 2.28 12.35
C GLY A 150 -5.64 2.48 10.91
N GLY A 151 -5.46 3.72 10.45
CA GLY A 151 -4.85 4.01 9.16
C GLY A 151 -3.37 3.62 9.11
N LEU A 152 -2.90 3.22 7.92
CA LEU A 152 -1.47 2.99 7.64
C LEU A 152 -0.89 4.15 6.81
N LEU A 153 -0.02 4.96 7.42
CA LEU A 153 0.67 6.05 6.73
C LEU A 153 2.06 5.61 6.26
N VAL A 154 2.29 5.66 4.95
CA VAL A 154 3.62 5.40 4.36
C VAL A 154 4.20 6.70 3.84
N ARG A 155 5.37 7.10 4.34
CA ARG A 155 6.07 8.31 3.87
C ARG A 155 7.32 7.92 3.10
N PHE A 156 7.35 8.21 1.81
CA PHE A 156 8.55 8.04 0.99
C PHE A 156 9.48 9.23 1.17
N ALA A 157 10.76 8.92 1.36
CA ALA A 157 11.80 9.92 1.47
C ALA A 157 12.05 10.63 0.14
N GLY A 158 12.40 11.91 0.23
CA GLY A 158 12.82 12.73 -0.90
C GLY A 158 13.37 14.08 -0.43
N PRO A 159 13.77 14.96 -1.36
CA PRO A 159 14.35 16.27 -1.05
C PRO A 159 13.51 17.14 -0.10
N ARG A 160 12.18 17.20 -0.29
CA ARG A 160 11.29 18.04 0.53
C ARG A 160 11.16 17.49 1.95
N LEU A 161 11.06 16.17 2.09
CA LEU A 161 11.04 15.53 3.42
C LEU A 161 12.39 15.67 4.14
N ALA A 162 13.50 15.62 3.40
CA ALA A 162 14.84 15.80 3.96
C ALA A 162 15.10 17.22 4.46
N GLU A 163 14.52 18.23 3.79
CA GLU A 163 14.67 19.63 4.19
C GLU A 163 13.87 19.92 5.47
N LYS A 164 12.63 19.45 5.53
CA LYS A 164 11.76 19.67 6.70
C LYS A 164 10.76 18.53 6.87
N SER A 165 10.93 17.73 7.92
CA SER A 165 9.99 16.69 8.32
C SER A 165 9.02 17.18 9.41
N ASP A 166 7.91 16.45 9.58
CA ASP A 166 6.94 16.63 10.66
C ASP A 166 7.02 15.48 11.68
N SER A 167 6.09 15.40 12.65
CA SER A 167 6.06 14.35 13.67
C SER A 167 5.28 13.08 13.26
N LEU A 168 4.85 12.97 12.00
CA LEU A 168 4.19 11.77 11.47
C LEU A 168 5.19 10.72 10.96
N VAL A 169 6.49 11.05 10.89
CA VAL A 169 7.54 10.03 10.71
C VAL A 169 7.86 9.34 12.05
N PRO A 170 8.21 8.04 12.02
CA PRO A 170 8.40 7.26 13.25
C PRO A 170 9.70 7.58 13.99
N VAL A 171 10.65 8.25 13.33
CA VAL A 171 11.94 8.63 13.91
C VAL A 171 12.29 10.05 13.49
N PRO A 172 12.98 10.84 14.34
CA PRO A 172 13.51 12.14 13.93
C PRO A 172 14.46 11.95 12.75
N LEU A 173 14.38 12.86 11.78
CA LEU A 173 15.21 12.82 10.58
C LEU A 173 16.26 13.93 10.65
N ARG A 174 17.49 13.60 10.25
CA ARG A 174 18.56 14.58 10.07
C ARG A 174 18.21 15.46 8.89
N SER A 175 18.39 16.77 9.04
CA SER A 175 18.23 17.71 7.93
C SER A 175 19.22 17.40 6.80
N GLY A 176 18.70 17.39 5.58
CA GLY A 176 19.46 17.09 4.37
C GLY A 176 19.52 15.60 4.01
N GLY A 177 19.90 15.33 2.76
CA GLY A 177 20.07 13.97 2.24
C GLY A 177 21.53 13.54 2.21
N ARG A 178 21.78 12.24 2.39
CA ARG A 178 23.06 11.60 2.09
C ARG A 178 23.08 11.15 0.63
N ALA A 179 24.05 11.60 -0.15
CA ALA A 179 24.32 11.10 -1.49
C ALA A 179 25.44 10.04 -1.48
N LEU A 180 25.22 8.95 -2.21
CA LEU A 180 26.10 7.79 -2.34
C LEU A 180 26.44 7.62 -3.83
N GLY A 181 27.72 7.63 -4.19
CA GLY A 181 28.17 7.32 -5.55
C GLY A 181 28.19 8.48 -6.55
N GLY A 182 28.07 9.73 -6.10
CA GLY A 182 28.16 10.92 -6.98
C GLY A 182 29.60 11.33 -7.28
N SER A 183 29.83 12.14 -8.33
CA SER A 183 31.15 12.69 -8.68
C SER A 183 31.83 13.50 -7.56
N LEU A 184 31.06 13.95 -6.57
CA LEU A 184 31.51 14.66 -5.37
C LEU A 184 31.42 13.81 -4.08
N SER A 185 30.96 12.55 -4.16
CA SER A 185 30.78 11.64 -3.03
C SER A 185 31.73 10.45 -3.15
N TRP A 186 32.56 10.22 -2.13
CA TRP A 186 33.56 9.15 -2.12
C TRP A 186 32.98 7.78 -1.75
N SER A 187 31.68 7.69 -1.49
CA SER A 187 31.00 6.44 -1.14
C SER A 187 30.38 5.78 -2.36
N THR A 188 30.28 4.45 -2.38
CA THR A 188 29.56 3.70 -3.40
C THR A 188 28.07 3.60 -3.06
N PRO A 189 27.16 3.45 -4.05
CA PRO A 189 25.78 3.07 -3.80
C PRO A 189 25.70 1.86 -2.88
N GLN A 190 24.76 1.86 -1.94
CA GLN A 190 24.66 0.83 -0.91
C GLN A 190 23.62 -0.20 -1.30
N HIS A 191 23.92 -1.47 -1.02
CA HIS A 191 22.94 -2.55 -1.14
C HIS A 191 22.10 -2.67 0.14
N LEU A 192 20.94 -3.32 0.04
CA LEU A 192 20.14 -3.68 1.20
C LEU A 192 20.89 -4.73 2.04
N ALA A 193 20.84 -4.58 3.36
CA ALA A 193 21.25 -5.63 4.28
C ALA A 193 20.17 -6.73 4.36
N PRO A 194 20.53 -7.96 4.80
CA PRO A 194 19.54 -9.00 5.09
C PRO A 194 18.41 -8.50 5.99
N PHE A 195 17.18 -8.88 5.67
CA PHE A 195 16.03 -8.57 6.52
C PHE A 195 16.10 -9.39 7.82
N GLU A 196 16.00 -8.72 8.97
CA GLU A 196 16.04 -9.33 10.30
C GLU A 196 14.73 -10.11 10.59
N GLU A 197 14.77 -11.13 11.45
CA GLU A 197 13.61 -12.01 11.77
C GLU A 197 12.37 -11.25 12.26
N GLY A 198 12.56 -10.12 12.97
CA GLY A 198 11.46 -9.29 13.47
C GLY A 198 10.85 -8.34 12.41
N SER A 199 11.39 -8.32 11.19
CA SER A 199 10.95 -7.42 10.13
C SER A 199 9.76 -8.01 9.34
N PRO A 200 8.80 -7.18 8.90
CA PRO A 200 7.78 -7.63 7.93
C PRO A 200 8.37 -8.03 6.57
N PHE A 201 9.64 -7.71 6.31
CA PHE A 201 10.36 -8.11 5.10
C PHE A 201 11.12 -9.43 5.25
N PHE A 202 11.12 -10.06 6.43
CA PHE A 202 11.84 -11.31 6.66
C PHE A 202 11.40 -12.42 5.68
N GLY A 203 12.37 -13.15 5.15
CA GLY A 203 12.14 -14.21 4.15
C GLY A 203 12.01 -13.73 2.70
N LEU A 204 11.96 -12.42 2.45
CA LEU A 204 12.04 -11.89 1.09
C LEU A 204 13.45 -12.04 0.53
N THR A 205 13.54 -12.42 -0.74
CA THR A 205 14.81 -12.45 -1.47
C THR A 205 15.20 -11.03 -1.85
N ILE A 206 16.40 -10.60 -1.46
CA ILE A 206 16.95 -9.29 -1.82
C ILE A 206 17.51 -9.38 -3.25
N PRO A 207 17.04 -8.55 -4.19
CA PRO A 207 17.62 -8.48 -5.53
C PRO A 207 19.04 -7.90 -5.47
N GLY A 208 20.02 -8.58 -6.07
CA GLY A 208 21.43 -8.16 -6.03
C GLY A 208 21.73 -6.92 -6.89
N ASP A 209 20.84 -6.56 -7.79
CA ASP A 209 20.93 -5.40 -8.69
C ASP A 209 20.32 -4.12 -8.10
N VAL A 210 19.64 -4.21 -6.95
CA VAL A 210 19.05 -3.05 -6.27
C VAL A 210 20.12 -2.35 -5.43
N THR A 211 20.29 -1.05 -5.68
CA THR A 211 21.18 -0.17 -4.93
C THR A 211 20.47 1.11 -4.52
N VAL A 212 20.95 1.70 -3.43
CA VAL A 212 20.47 2.98 -2.90
C VAL A 212 21.58 4.01 -3.07
N SER A 213 21.29 5.05 -3.86
CA SER A 213 22.21 6.15 -4.16
C SER A 213 21.92 7.42 -3.36
N ARG A 214 20.73 7.53 -2.76
CA ARG A 214 20.32 8.67 -1.94
C ARG A 214 19.50 8.20 -0.76
N GLN A 215 19.70 8.82 0.40
CA GLN A 215 19.05 8.41 1.64
C GLN A 215 18.80 9.63 2.53
N VAL A 216 17.62 9.66 3.17
CA VAL A 216 17.36 10.57 4.28
C VAL A 216 17.67 9.82 5.57
N LEU A 217 18.53 10.39 6.42
CA LEU A 217 19.06 9.68 7.58
C LEU A 217 18.21 9.95 8.82
N ALA A 218 17.92 8.89 9.57
CA ALA A 218 17.37 9.02 10.91
C ALA A 218 18.42 9.56 11.89
N GLU A 219 17.99 10.30 12.90
CA GLU A 219 18.83 10.65 14.04
C GLU A 219 19.08 9.43 14.92
N PRO A 220 20.31 9.26 15.46
CA PRO A 220 20.64 8.14 16.33
C PRO A 220 19.98 8.30 17.70
N VAL A 221 18.75 7.80 17.84
CA VAL A 221 18.02 7.73 19.10
C VAL A 221 18.08 6.31 19.69
N PRO A 222 17.98 6.13 21.02
CA PRO A 222 18.12 4.81 21.65
C PRO A 222 17.18 3.72 21.10
N ASP A 223 15.96 4.10 20.70
CA ASP A 223 14.92 3.19 20.20
C ASP A 223 14.95 3.00 18.67
N LEU A 224 15.92 3.60 17.97
CA LEU A 224 16.00 3.57 16.50
C LEU A 224 16.05 2.15 15.96
N SER A 225 16.77 1.25 16.64
CA SER A 225 16.91 -0.14 16.21
C SER A 225 15.56 -0.86 16.18
N ASN A 226 14.73 -0.69 17.22
CA ASN A 226 13.41 -1.32 17.31
C ASN A 226 12.42 -0.76 16.28
N ARG A 227 12.65 0.47 15.83
CA ARG A 227 11.84 1.15 14.80
C ARG A 227 12.35 0.88 13.39
N THR A 228 13.42 0.13 13.20
CA THR A 228 14.02 -0.13 11.89
C THR A 228 13.58 -1.49 11.35
N TRP A 229 12.88 -1.51 10.22
CA TRP A 229 12.45 -2.73 9.54
C TRP A 229 13.45 -3.21 8.47
N ALA A 230 14.21 -2.30 7.88
CA ALA A 230 15.23 -2.63 6.88
C ALA A 230 16.42 -1.71 7.01
N ARG A 231 17.61 -2.22 6.68
CA ARG A 231 18.88 -1.49 6.72
C ARG A 231 19.60 -1.57 5.38
N LEU A 232 20.53 -0.65 5.18
CA LEU A 232 21.56 -0.78 4.17
C LEU A 232 22.74 -1.59 4.70
N SER A 233 23.61 -2.03 3.81
CA SER A 233 24.79 -2.87 4.12
C SER A 233 25.76 -2.21 5.11
N ASP A 234 25.73 -0.87 5.22
CA ASP A 234 26.50 -0.10 6.19
C ASP A 234 25.80 0.05 7.57
N GLY A 235 24.66 -0.63 7.76
CA GLY A 235 23.87 -0.64 9.00
C GLY A 235 22.90 0.53 9.15
N THR A 236 22.91 1.51 8.24
CA THR A 236 22.01 2.66 8.31
C THR A 236 20.55 2.26 8.05
N PRO A 237 19.57 2.83 8.77
CA PRO A 237 18.15 2.53 8.54
C PRO A 237 17.67 2.92 7.14
N LEU A 238 16.97 2.00 6.46
CA LEU A 238 16.33 2.23 5.17
C LEU A 238 14.81 2.38 5.31
N VAL A 239 14.18 1.49 6.07
CA VAL A 239 12.73 1.55 6.37
C VAL A 239 12.56 1.62 7.86
N THR A 240 11.81 2.61 8.33
CA THR A 240 11.45 2.77 9.74
C THR A 240 9.94 2.77 9.91
N ALA A 241 9.47 2.30 11.06
CA ALA A 241 8.06 2.18 11.39
C ALA A 241 7.82 2.43 12.88
N GLY A 242 6.62 2.88 13.23
CA GLY A 242 6.24 3.14 14.61
C GLY A 242 4.73 3.16 14.77
N LYS A 243 4.22 2.41 15.73
CA LYS A 243 2.78 2.35 16.02
C LYS A 243 2.27 3.69 16.54
N ARG A 244 1.10 4.11 16.08
CA ARG A 244 0.42 5.34 16.52
C ARG A 244 -1.07 5.05 16.68
N GLY A 245 -1.53 4.98 17.93
CA GLY A 245 -2.88 4.51 18.24
C GLY A 245 -3.08 3.07 17.75
N ASP A 246 -4.16 2.83 17.01
CA ASP A 246 -4.45 1.52 16.40
C ASP A 246 -3.79 1.34 15.02
N GLY A 247 -3.19 2.39 14.46
CA GLY A 247 -2.50 2.36 13.17
C GLY A 247 -0.99 2.43 13.26
N LEU A 248 -0.37 2.69 12.11
CA LEU A 248 1.06 2.63 11.89
C LEU A 248 1.53 3.72 10.91
#